data_AF-A0A9X1PVP1-F1
#
_entry.id   AF-A0A9X1PVP1-F1
#
_cell.length_a   1.000
_cell.length_b   1.000
_cell.length_c   1.000
_cell.angle_alpha   90.00
_cell.angle_beta   90.00
_cell.angle_gamma   90.00
#
_symmetry.space_group_name_H-M   'P 1'
#
loop_
_entity.id
_entity.type
_entity.pdbx_description
1 polymer ?
#
loop_
_entity_poly.entity_id
_entity_poly.type
_entity_poly.pdbx_seq_one_letter_code
_entity_poly.pdbx_strand_id
1 'polypeptide(L)'
;MVLILGALAWAAVALLTPVGDDPQEAVERTAGMHHDQHQSAGRYYIPTYAKVEQDGTAVLRYEVGDGQDSSVEDFLRTYGITAEPKRTSPSEVTYSDHFGDVRRTFTITYNPSPEPGGYDYARITVRATGTDAG
;
A
#
# COMPACT_ATOMS: atom_id res chain seq x y z
N MET A 1 7.77 -16.68 -47.83
CA MET A 1 6.80 -16.28 -46.80
C MET A 1 6.57 -17.47 -45.89
N VAL A 2 6.96 -17.38 -44.62
CA VAL A 2 6.33 -17.94 -43.39
C VAL A 2 7.33 -17.74 -42.23
N LEU A 3 6.90 -16.95 -41.24
CA LEU A 3 7.50 -16.64 -39.94
C LEU A 3 7.06 -17.68 -38.91
N ILE A 4 7.94 -18.09 -37.97
CA ILE A 4 7.57 -18.59 -36.61
C ILE A 4 8.76 -18.25 -35.67
N LEU A 5 8.77 -17.12 -34.92
CA LEU A 5 8.30 -16.94 -33.53
C LEU A 5 8.72 -18.11 -32.60
N GLY A 6 9.70 -17.98 -31.71
CA GLY A 6 9.57 -17.26 -30.43
C GLY A 6 9.15 -18.21 -29.29
N ALA A 7 9.98 -18.35 -28.26
CA ALA A 7 9.60 -18.81 -26.91
C ALA A 7 10.70 -18.36 -25.93
N LEU A 8 10.57 -17.18 -25.32
CA LEU A 8 10.03 -16.98 -23.97
C LEU A 8 10.79 -17.76 -22.88
N ALA A 9 11.93 -17.21 -22.46
CA ALA A 9 12.60 -17.57 -21.22
C ALA A 9 12.08 -16.65 -20.09
N TRP A 10 11.03 -17.08 -19.40
CA TRP A 10 10.65 -16.50 -18.10
C TRP A 10 10.26 -17.62 -17.15
N ALA A 11 11.25 -18.16 -16.43
CA ALA A 11 11.04 -19.17 -15.40
C ALA A 11 12.03 -19.02 -14.23
N ALA A 12 12.27 -17.78 -13.76
CA ALA A 12 13.25 -17.54 -12.70
C ALA A 12 12.75 -16.74 -11.48
N VAL A 13 11.48 -16.29 -11.42
CA VAL A 13 11.01 -15.44 -10.28
C VAL A 13 9.88 -16.11 -9.47
N ALA A 14 9.76 -17.44 -9.51
CA ALA A 14 8.68 -18.15 -8.79
C ALA A 14 9.15 -19.00 -7.59
N LEU A 15 10.46 -19.03 -7.27
CA LEU A 15 11.02 -19.99 -6.31
C LEU A 15 11.44 -19.38 -4.96
N LEU A 16 10.97 -18.18 -4.62
CA LEU A 16 11.24 -17.55 -3.31
C LEU A 16 9.98 -17.10 -2.57
N THR A 17 8.81 -17.67 -2.88
CA THR A 17 7.65 -17.53 -1.98
C THR A 17 7.78 -18.59 -0.87
N PRO A 18 7.84 -18.20 0.41
CA PRO A 18 7.62 -19.14 1.50
C PRO A 18 6.28 -19.83 1.28
N VAL A 19 6.26 -21.16 1.38
CA VAL A 19 5.03 -21.96 1.29
C VAL A 19 4.08 -21.51 2.41
N GLY A 20 3.03 -20.75 2.08
CA GLY A 20 1.94 -20.47 3.02
C GLY A 20 1.16 -19.16 2.83
N ASP A 21 1.73 -18.13 2.23
CA ASP A 21 1.10 -16.79 2.21
C ASP A 21 0.16 -16.60 1.00
N ASP A 22 -1.01 -16.02 1.23
CA ASP A 22 -1.85 -15.48 0.15
C ASP A 22 -1.04 -14.41 -0.63
N PRO A 23 -1.16 -14.34 -1.98
CA PRO A 23 -0.41 -13.35 -2.77
C PRO A 23 -0.56 -11.91 -2.28
N GLN A 24 -1.71 -11.56 -1.69
CA GLN A 24 -1.94 -10.26 -1.07
C GLN A 24 -1.06 -10.06 0.17
N GLU A 25 -1.00 -11.04 1.08
CA GLU A 25 -0.20 -10.95 2.29
C GLU A 25 1.31 -10.78 1.98
N ALA A 26 1.81 -11.45 0.95
CA ALA A 26 3.19 -11.28 0.51
C ALA A 26 3.48 -9.83 0.06
N VAL A 27 2.54 -9.18 -0.64
CA VAL A 27 2.65 -7.76 -1.02
C VAL A 27 2.59 -6.87 0.22
N GLU A 28 1.68 -7.16 1.15
CA GLU A 28 1.57 -6.43 2.41
C GLU A 28 2.86 -6.50 3.23
N ARG A 29 3.48 -7.69 3.34
CA ARG A 29 4.76 -7.88 4.03
C ARG A 29 5.88 -7.10 3.34
N THR A 30 5.93 -7.15 2.01
CA THR A 30 6.89 -6.39 1.18
C THR A 30 6.74 -4.88 1.38
N ALA A 31 5.51 -4.39 1.55
CA ALA A 31 5.25 -2.97 1.78
C ALA A 31 5.47 -2.51 3.22
N GLY A 32 5.78 -3.42 4.16
CA GLY A 32 5.81 -3.09 5.59
C GLY A 32 4.43 -2.74 6.15
N MET A 33 3.37 -3.36 5.63
CA MET A 33 1.97 -3.09 5.96
C MET A 33 1.23 -4.32 6.51
N HIS A 34 1.91 -5.47 6.63
CA HIS A 34 1.27 -6.70 7.11
C HIS A 34 0.98 -6.63 8.60
N HIS A 35 -0.15 -7.18 9.04
CA HIS A 35 -0.60 -7.10 10.43
C HIS A 35 0.42 -7.65 11.45
N ASP A 36 1.14 -8.73 11.11
CA ASP A 36 2.21 -9.28 11.97
C ASP A 36 3.36 -8.29 12.24
N GLN A 37 3.53 -7.28 11.38
CA GLN A 37 4.52 -6.23 11.51
C GLN A 37 4.03 -5.08 12.41
N HIS A 38 2.74 -5.06 12.76
CA HIS A 38 2.04 -3.96 13.47
C HIS A 38 1.19 -4.45 14.66
N GLN A 39 1.67 -5.47 15.40
CA GLN A 39 0.89 -6.27 16.36
C GLN A 39 0.10 -5.49 17.44
N SER A 40 0.49 -4.25 17.74
CA SER A 40 -0.15 -3.43 18.77
C SER A 40 -1.53 -2.89 18.40
N ALA A 41 -1.93 -2.92 17.13
CA ALA A 41 -3.15 -2.23 16.69
C ALA A 41 -4.46 -2.97 17.00
N GLY A 42 -4.44 -4.30 17.17
CA GLY A 42 -5.62 -5.13 17.48
C GLY A 42 -6.67 -5.24 16.35
N ARG A 43 -6.66 -4.33 15.38
CA ARG A 43 -7.40 -4.35 14.11
C ARG A 43 -6.51 -3.86 12.98
N TYR A 44 -6.76 -4.33 11.75
CA TYR A 44 -5.97 -3.98 10.57
C TYR A 44 -6.87 -3.74 9.37
N TYR A 45 -6.40 -2.92 8.44
CA TYR A 45 -7.10 -2.65 7.20
C TYR A 45 -6.77 -3.71 6.15
N ILE A 46 -7.79 -4.17 5.45
CA ILE A 46 -7.63 -5.09 4.33
C ILE A 46 -7.55 -4.26 3.05
N PRO A 47 -6.49 -4.41 2.23
CA PRO A 47 -6.39 -3.70 0.96
C PRO A 47 -7.46 -4.19 -0.03
N THR A 48 -8.00 -3.25 -0.81
CA THR A 48 -8.85 -3.55 -1.98
C THR A 48 -8.04 -3.92 -3.22
N TYR A 49 -6.73 -3.67 -3.19
CA TYR A 49 -5.78 -4.01 -4.24
C TYR A 49 -4.39 -4.22 -3.66
N ALA A 50 -3.70 -5.27 -4.10
CA ALA A 50 -2.31 -5.54 -3.76
C ALA A 50 -1.55 -6.10 -4.96
N LYS A 51 -0.41 -5.51 -5.30
CA LYS A 51 0.49 -6.01 -6.34
C LYS A 51 1.92 -5.50 -6.15
N VAL A 52 2.91 -6.31 -6.52
CA VAL A 52 4.27 -5.84 -6.79
C VAL A 52 4.41 -5.48 -8.28
N GLU A 53 4.85 -4.25 -8.57
CA GLU A 53 5.15 -3.78 -9.92
C GLU A 53 6.47 -4.40 -10.44
N GLN A 54 6.74 -4.25 -11.75
CA GLN A 54 7.91 -4.87 -12.38
C GLN A 54 9.24 -4.34 -11.84
N ASP A 55 9.25 -3.11 -11.32
CA ASP A 55 10.40 -2.47 -10.69
C ASP A 55 10.60 -2.86 -9.21
N GLY A 56 9.78 -3.78 -8.69
CA GLY A 56 9.83 -4.21 -7.30
C GLY A 56 9.02 -3.34 -6.33
N THR A 57 8.35 -2.29 -6.80
CA THR A 57 7.48 -1.46 -5.95
C THR A 57 6.25 -2.25 -5.51
N ALA A 58 6.06 -2.42 -4.20
CA ALA A 58 4.80 -2.92 -3.66
C ALA A 58 3.75 -1.81 -3.67
N VAL A 59 2.57 -2.10 -4.22
CA VAL A 59 1.45 -1.17 -4.34
C VAL A 59 0.22 -1.75 -3.66
N LEU A 60 -0.28 -1.03 -2.67
CA LEU A 60 -1.51 -1.36 -1.95
C LEU A 60 -2.53 -0.23 -2.11
N ARG A 61 -3.81 -0.57 -2.17
CA ARG A 61 -4.89 0.43 -2.11
C ARG A 61 -5.91 0.05 -1.06
N TYR A 62 -6.42 1.06 -0.37
CA TYR A 62 -7.43 0.94 0.66
C TYR A 62 -8.52 1.97 0.41
N GLU A 63 -9.73 1.67 0.90
CA GLU A 63 -10.81 2.64 1.01
C GLU A 63 -11.25 2.67 2.47
N VAL A 64 -11.26 3.87 3.05
CA VAL A 64 -11.64 4.12 4.45
C VAL A 64 -12.77 5.14 4.48
N GLY A 65 -13.68 5.00 5.44
CA GLY A 65 -14.78 5.95 5.62
C GLY A 65 -14.34 7.22 6.35
N ASP A 66 -15.30 8.02 6.80
CA ASP A 66 -15.10 9.18 7.68
C ASP A 66 -15.70 8.94 9.09
N GLY A 67 -15.60 7.70 9.58
CA GLY A 67 -16.17 7.26 10.85
C GLY A 67 -15.13 7.06 11.96
N GLN A 68 -15.57 6.95 13.21
CA GLN A 68 -14.65 6.72 14.35
C GLN A 68 -13.89 5.39 14.26
N ASP A 69 -14.49 4.37 13.64
CA ASP A 69 -13.91 3.04 13.51
C ASP A 69 -13.15 2.82 12.21
N SER A 70 -13.33 3.70 11.22
CA SER A 70 -12.65 3.66 9.94
C SER A 70 -12.54 5.08 9.41
N SER A 71 -11.35 5.64 9.58
CA SER A 71 -10.98 6.96 9.08
C SER A 71 -9.54 6.96 8.60
N VAL A 72 -9.15 8.04 7.91
CA VAL A 72 -7.74 8.29 7.60
C VAL A 72 -6.89 8.35 8.87
N GLU A 73 -7.37 9.01 9.92
CA GLU A 73 -6.63 9.12 11.19
C GLU A 73 -6.39 7.75 11.83
N ASP A 74 -7.42 6.90 11.86
CA ASP A 74 -7.29 5.55 12.40
C ASP A 74 -6.34 4.68 11.56
N PHE A 75 -6.38 4.81 10.23
CA PHE A 75 -5.44 4.15 9.33
C PHE A 75 -3.99 4.57 9.64
N LEU A 76 -3.73 5.87 9.73
CA LEU A 76 -2.38 6.38 10.01
C LEU A 76 -1.87 5.88 11.37
N ARG A 77 -2.73 5.87 12.39
CA ARG A 77 -2.42 5.33 13.73
C ARG A 77 -2.13 3.83 13.70
N THR A 78 -2.94 3.06 12.99
CA THR A 78 -2.83 1.59 12.89
C THR A 78 -1.45 1.17 12.37
N TYR A 79 -0.89 1.92 11.43
CA TYR A 79 0.40 1.61 10.80
C TYR A 79 1.55 2.54 11.24
N GLY A 80 1.35 3.27 12.34
CA GLY A 80 2.38 4.08 13.00
C GLY A 80 2.93 5.23 12.16
N ILE A 81 2.14 5.80 11.24
CA ILE A 81 2.60 6.88 10.37
C ILE A 81 2.52 8.21 11.12
N THR A 82 3.69 8.72 11.52
CA THR A 82 3.83 10.01 12.22
C THR A 82 4.51 11.08 11.37
N ALA A 83 4.73 10.81 10.08
CA ALA A 83 5.36 11.75 9.16
C ALA A 83 4.49 13.01 8.98
N GLU A 84 5.14 14.14 8.75
CA GLU A 84 4.42 15.39 8.47
C GLU A 84 3.67 15.28 7.13
N PRO A 85 2.37 15.63 7.10
CA PRO A 85 1.59 15.61 5.87
C PRO A 85 2.08 16.67 4.88
N LYS A 86 2.26 16.26 3.62
CA LYS A 86 2.44 17.17 2.50
C LYS A 86 1.15 17.28 1.70
N ARG A 87 0.46 18.40 1.80
CA ARG A 87 -0.72 18.67 0.97
C ARG A 87 -0.29 18.92 -0.48
N THR A 88 -0.78 18.11 -1.40
CA THR A 88 -0.48 18.18 -2.85
C THR A 88 -1.62 18.83 -3.63
N SER A 89 -2.86 18.74 -3.12
CA SER A 89 -4.03 19.43 -3.65
C SER A 89 -5.09 19.66 -2.55
N PRO A 90 -6.22 20.33 -2.83
CA PRO A 90 -7.31 20.49 -1.85
C PRO A 90 -7.85 19.16 -1.30
N SER A 91 -7.86 18.11 -2.13
CA SER A 91 -8.39 16.78 -1.79
C SER A 91 -7.30 15.70 -1.74
N GLU A 92 -6.02 16.08 -1.75
CA GLU A 92 -4.92 15.12 -1.74
C GLU A 92 -3.82 15.50 -0.75
N VAL A 93 -3.41 14.52 0.04
CA VAL A 93 -2.32 14.64 1.01
C VAL A 93 -1.41 13.44 0.86
N THR A 94 -0.10 13.68 0.93
CA THR A 94 0.91 12.62 0.90
C THR A 94 1.66 12.55 2.22
N TYR A 95 1.95 11.34 2.68
CA TYR A 95 2.86 11.04 3.78
C TYR A 95 3.99 10.18 3.24
N SER A 96 5.20 10.37 3.76
CA SER A 96 6.35 9.53 3.41
C SER A 96 7.13 9.21 4.66
N ASP A 97 7.40 7.92 4.87
CA ASP A 97 8.16 7.44 6.01
C ASP A 97 9.04 6.24 5.63
N HIS A 98 9.64 5.64 6.65
CA HIS A 98 10.35 4.39 6.56
C HIS A 98 9.81 3.39 7.58
N PHE A 99 9.76 2.12 7.18
CA PHE A 99 9.49 0.98 8.05
C PHE A 99 10.59 -0.06 7.86
N GLY A 100 11.53 -0.12 8.80
CA GLY A 100 12.80 -0.84 8.58
C GLY A 100 13.49 -0.31 7.32
N ASP A 101 13.89 -1.22 6.43
CA ASP A 101 14.54 -0.91 5.16
C ASP A 101 13.54 -0.67 4.01
N VAL A 102 12.28 -0.36 4.32
CA VAL A 102 11.25 -0.05 3.31
C VAL A 102 10.90 1.42 3.38
N ARG A 103 11.06 2.13 2.28
CA ARG A 103 10.52 3.48 2.11
C ARG A 103 9.07 3.38 1.68
N ARG A 104 8.15 4.03 2.41
CA ARG A 104 6.72 4.01 2.09
C ARG A 104 6.24 5.42 1.74
N THR A 105 5.36 5.51 0.76
CA THR A 105 4.64 6.74 0.39
C THR A 105 3.15 6.46 0.36
N PHE A 106 2.40 7.23 1.14
CA PHE A 106 0.96 7.13 1.29
C PHE A 106 0.34 8.34 0.59
N THR A 107 -0.40 8.10 -0.49
CA THR A 107 -1.21 9.13 -1.15
C THR A 107 -2.66 8.95 -0.73
N ILE A 108 -3.20 9.96 -0.05
CA ILE A 108 -4.57 9.98 0.43
C ILE A 108 -5.37 10.93 -0.45
N THR A 109 -6.36 10.39 -1.15
CA THR A 109 -7.31 11.15 -1.95
C THR A 109 -8.67 11.11 -1.27
N TYR A 110 -9.13 12.27 -0.80
CA TYR A 110 -10.45 12.42 -0.18
C TYR A 110 -11.52 12.58 -1.26
N ASN A 111 -12.52 11.71 -1.27
CA ASN A 111 -13.67 11.87 -2.14
C ASN A 111 -14.75 12.70 -1.42
N PRO A 112 -14.96 13.97 -1.81
CA PRO A 112 -15.83 14.87 -1.08
C PRO A 112 -17.26 14.35 -1.06
N SER A 113 -17.89 14.42 0.11
CA SER A 113 -19.31 14.15 0.25
C SER A 113 -20.12 15.32 -0.36
N PRO A 114 -21.32 15.06 -0.92
CA PRO A 114 -22.27 16.14 -1.21
C PRO A 114 -22.73 16.88 0.07
N GLU A 115 -22.55 16.30 1.26
CA GLU A 115 -22.82 16.97 2.53
C GLU A 115 -21.67 17.90 2.95
N PRO A 116 -21.96 19.06 3.57
CA PRO A 116 -20.92 20.02 3.92
C PRO A 116 -19.98 19.49 5.01
N GLY A 117 -18.67 19.48 4.72
CA GLY A 117 -17.62 19.35 5.73
C GLY A 117 -17.02 17.95 5.93
N GLY A 118 -17.42 16.95 5.13
CA GLY A 118 -16.89 15.57 5.21
C GLY A 118 -16.50 14.97 3.85
N TYR A 119 -16.04 13.73 3.88
CA TYR A 119 -15.79 12.89 2.70
C TYR A 119 -16.57 11.58 2.81
N ASP A 120 -17.07 11.06 1.70
CA ASP A 120 -17.80 9.78 1.71
C ASP A 120 -16.83 8.62 2.02
N TYR A 121 -15.67 8.68 1.38
CA TYR A 121 -14.54 7.78 1.64
C TYR A 121 -13.24 8.42 1.17
N ALA A 122 -12.13 7.99 1.75
CA ALA A 122 -10.80 8.32 1.30
C ALA A 122 -10.16 7.08 0.67
N ARG A 123 -9.54 7.27 -0.49
CA ARG A 123 -8.68 6.25 -1.09
C ARG A 123 -7.26 6.48 -0.61
N ILE A 124 -6.65 5.45 -0.07
CA ILE A 124 -5.25 5.47 0.35
C ILE A 124 -4.48 4.56 -0.58
N THR A 125 -3.48 5.10 -1.28
CA THR A 125 -2.53 4.32 -2.08
C THR A 125 -1.19 4.30 -1.37
N VAL A 126 -0.68 3.11 -1.08
CA VAL A 126 0.67 2.92 -0.54
C VAL A 126 1.56 2.45 -1.67
N ARG A 127 2.67 3.15 -1.88
CA ARG A 127 3.79 2.69 -2.72
C ARG A 127 4.99 2.49 -1.82
N ALA A 128 5.55 1.29 -1.86
CA ALA A 128 6.65 0.91 -0.99
C ALA A 128 7.79 0.28 -1.80
N THR A 129 9.01 0.71 -1.52
CA THR A 129 10.22 0.24 -2.19
C THR A 129 11.27 -0.08 -1.15
N GLY A 130 11.98 -1.20 -1.32
CA GLY A 130 13.19 -1.44 -0.54
C GLY A 130 14.18 -0.29 -0.73
N THR A 131 14.80 0.17 0.34
CA THR A 131 16.04 0.95 0.22
C THR A 131 17.12 -0.03 -0.16
N ASP A 132 17.55 -0.01 -1.42
CA ASP A 132 18.70 -0.81 -1.87
C ASP A 132 19.87 -0.59 -0.91
N ALA A 133 20.43 -1.68 -0.38
CA ALA A 133 21.75 -1.65 0.23
C ALA A 133 22.74 -1.27 -0.89
N GLY A 134 23.17 -0.01 -0.89
CA GLY A 134 24.15 0.52 -1.84
C GLY A 134 25.49 -0.19 -1.78
#